data_AF-V9KKB1-F1
#
_entry.id   AF-V9KKB1-F1
#
_cell.length_a   1.000
_cell.length_b   1.000
_cell.length_c   1.000
_cell.angle_alpha   90.00
_cell.angle_beta   90.00
_cell.angle_gamma   90.00
#
_symmetry.space_group_name_H-M   'P 1'
#
loop_
_entity.id
_entity.type
_entity.pdbx_description
1 polymer ?
#
loop_
_entity_poly.entity_id
_entity_poly.type
_entity_poly.pdbx_seq_one_letter_code
_entity_poly.pdbx_strand_id
1 'polypeptide(L)'
;VGSEVHQEISNDFSSIGTPFLMGTVALGGVVNVMPMLFSEISQNRCQVLWFRRAIIGGLTTCAILNIFWCWAVLNIVPQTSTRKVLLDGSVNTSSHIPPAYRVIYFNISLEDSEMAGEIATLPLTKIIMEQYSRFAWVAWLTEIFIAVSITVSFLVLGSTMKHTLEGWVDSFWSRRCDSASEYCPRLHKMWSLKSITKMCVSLLAFTVIFTVAVSDSKGFVVVLDKVASFALNLEAGLFIFLMLRNCQSEPYKHIIVPLTTSPRVFSLHWLLPIYFLFAVGYDIEESLVLMAQSWTHTHLISANATANP
;
A
#
# COMPACT_ATOMS: atom_id res chain seq x y z
N VAL A 1 4.25 -10.29 25.74
CA VAL A 1 4.90 -8.95 25.64
C VAL A 1 3.87 -7.84 25.82
N GLY A 2 2.91 -7.64 24.91
CA GLY A 2 1.91 -6.55 25.05
C GLY A 2 1.11 -6.55 26.35
N SER A 3 0.76 -7.72 26.88
CA SER A 3 0.09 -7.84 28.19
C SER A 3 0.98 -7.46 29.40
N GLU A 4 2.30 -7.47 29.26
CA GLU A 4 3.25 -7.07 30.31
C GLU A 4 3.64 -5.59 30.21
N VAL A 5 3.61 -5.00 29.01
CA VAL A 5 3.93 -3.58 28.77
C VAL A 5 2.71 -2.69 29.05
N HIS A 6 1.56 -3.07 28.49
CA HIS A 6 0.25 -2.40 28.61
C HIS A 6 0.29 -0.87 28.50
N GLN A 7 0.71 -0.36 27.34
CA GLN A 7 0.62 1.07 27.05
C GLN A 7 -0.83 1.53 26.86
N GLU A 8 -1.15 2.74 27.32
CA GLU A 8 -2.44 3.38 27.02
C GLU A 8 -2.47 3.85 25.56
N ILE A 9 -3.50 3.46 24.82
CA ILE A 9 -3.71 3.84 23.43
C ILE A 9 -4.46 5.18 23.40
N SER A 10 -3.84 6.21 22.84
CA SER A 10 -4.51 7.47 22.54
C SER A 10 -5.13 7.39 21.13
N ASN A 11 -6.36 7.89 20.98
CA ASN A 11 -7.05 7.91 19.70
C ASN A 11 -7.26 9.36 19.28
N ASP A 12 -6.55 9.79 18.24
CA ASP A 12 -6.86 11.01 17.51
C ASP A 12 -7.44 10.64 16.14
N PHE A 13 -8.68 11.06 15.88
CA PHE A 13 -9.37 10.80 14.62
C PHE A 13 -9.13 11.89 13.58
N SER A 14 -8.39 12.95 13.93
CA SER A 14 -8.02 14.02 12.99
C SER A 14 -7.29 13.50 11.75
N SER A 15 -6.50 12.43 11.91
CA SER A 15 -5.68 11.81 10.86
C SER A 15 -6.24 10.46 10.37
N ILE A 16 -7.55 10.22 10.43
CA ILE A 16 -8.15 8.92 10.05
C ILE A 16 -7.91 8.54 8.58
N GLY A 17 -7.68 9.51 7.70
CA GLY A 17 -7.50 9.27 6.27
C GLY A 17 -6.19 8.56 5.90
N THR A 18 -5.08 8.84 6.60
CA THR A 18 -3.79 8.20 6.29
C THR A 18 -3.80 6.69 6.60
N PRO A 19 -4.29 6.21 7.76
CA PRO A 19 -4.51 4.79 8.00
C PRO A 19 -5.51 4.15 7.04
N PHE A 20 -6.53 4.90 6.60
CA PHE A 20 -7.48 4.42 5.61
C PHE A 20 -6.80 4.15 4.26
N LEU A 21 -6.02 5.10 3.74
CA LEU A 21 -5.26 4.95 2.50
C LEU A 21 -4.27 3.78 2.59
N MET A 22 -3.50 3.71 3.67
CA MET A 22 -2.54 2.61 3.87
C MET A 22 -3.24 1.24 3.93
N GLY A 23 -4.45 1.19 4.50
CA GLY A 23 -5.30 0.00 4.48
C GLY A 23 -5.71 -0.43 3.06
N THR A 24 -6.01 0.53 2.18
CA THR A 24 -6.32 0.24 0.77
C THR A 24 -5.12 -0.32 0.01
N VAL A 25 -3.90 0.19 0.26
CA VAL A 25 -2.66 -0.33 -0.32
C VAL A 25 -2.38 -1.75 0.15
N ALA A 26 -2.52 -2.00 1.46
CA ALA A 26 -2.22 -3.29 2.08
C ALA A 26 -3.04 -4.45 1.49
N LEU A 27 -4.27 -4.18 1.03
CA LEU A 27 -5.17 -5.18 0.43
C LEU A 27 -5.30 -5.04 -1.10
N GLY A 28 -4.90 -3.91 -1.67
CA GLY A 28 -5.15 -3.52 -3.06
C GLY A 28 -4.42 -4.36 -4.11
N GLY A 29 -3.28 -4.96 -3.74
CA GLY A 29 -2.48 -5.80 -4.65
C GLY A 29 -3.26 -6.97 -5.26
N VAL A 30 -4.37 -7.40 -4.64
CA VAL A 30 -5.24 -8.46 -5.16
C VAL A 30 -5.82 -8.15 -6.55
N VAL A 31 -6.04 -6.87 -6.88
CA VAL A 31 -6.60 -6.46 -8.17
C VAL A 31 -5.69 -6.87 -9.33
N ASN A 32 -4.38 -6.85 -9.08
CA ASN A 32 -3.35 -7.22 -10.05
C ASN A 32 -3.05 -8.73 -10.02
N VAL A 33 -3.02 -9.35 -8.84
CA VAL A 33 -2.68 -10.77 -8.68
C VAL A 33 -3.83 -11.70 -9.09
N MET A 34 -5.09 -11.30 -8.84
CA MET A 34 -6.25 -12.15 -9.09
C MET A 34 -6.39 -12.55 -10.58
N PRO A 35 -6.26 -11.64 -11.57
CA PRO A 35 -6.30 -12.01 -12.98
C PRO A 35 -5.22 -13.00 -13.38
N MET A 36 -4.00 -12.84 -12.86
CA MET A 36 -2.87 -13.74 -13.11
C MET A 36 -3.15 -15.14 -12.54
N LEU A 37 -3.65 -15.24 -11.30
CA LEU A 37 -4.00 -16.54 -10.74
C LEU A 37 -5.19 -17.18 -11.46
N PHE A 38 -6.14 -16.36 -11.93
CA PHE A 38 -7.32 -16.85 -12.64
C PHE A 38 -6.97 -17.51 -13.99
N SER A 39 -5.90 -17.11 -14.67
CA SER A 39 -5.51 -17.73 -15.95
C SER A 39 -5.03 -19.17 -15.81
N GLU A 40 -4.58 -19.58 -14.63
CA GLU A 40 -4.09 -20.94 -14.35
C GLU A 40 -5.20 -21.94 -13.98
N ILE A 41 -6.44 -21.45 -13.80
CA ILE A 41 -7.55 -22.26 -13.27
C ILE A 41 -8.46 -22.70 -14.41
N SER A 42 -8.96 -23.94 -14.37
CA SER A 42 -9.93 -24.36 -15.38
C SER A 42 -11.24 -23.60 -15.21
N GLN A 43 -11.85 -23.19 -16.33
CA GLN A 43 -13.05 -22.35 -16.37
C GLN A 43 -14.35 -23.12 -16.02
N ASN A 44 -14.25 -24.04 -15.06
CA ASN A 44 -15.36 -24.82 -14.54
C ASN A 44 -16.07 -24.07 -13.41
N ARG A 45 -17.41 -24.13 -13.38
CA ARG A 45 -18.24 -23.45 -12.35
C ARG A 45 -17.78 -23.71 -10.92
N CYS A 46 -17.50 -24.98 -10.61
CA CYS A 46 -17.07 -25.38 -9.28
C CYS A 46 -15.71 -24.77 -8.91
N GLN A 47 -14.73 -24.84 -9.82
CA GLN A 47 -13.39 -24.29 -9.57
C GLN A 47 -13.42 -22.77 -9.43
N VAL A 48 -14.17 -22.06 -10.29
CA VAL A 48 -14.33 -20.60 -10.18
C VAL A 48 -14.97 -20.19 -8.85
N LEU A 49 -15.93 -20.97 -8.35
CA LEU A 49 -16.57 -20.71 -7.06
C LEU A 49 -15.61 -20.93 -5.88
N TRP A 50 -14.83 -22.02 -5.90
CA TRP A 50 -13.79 -22.27 -4.90
C TRP A 50 -12.67 -21.23 -4.95
N PHE A 51 -12.25 -20.82 -6.13
CA PHE A 51 -11.28 -19.74 -6.31
C PHE A 51 -11.77 -18.44 -5.68
N ARG A 52 -13.00 -18.02 -5.97
CA ARG A 52 -13.60 -16.82 -5.35
C ARG A 52 -13.63 -16.91 -3.82
N ARG A 53 -13.98 -18.07 -3.27
CA ARG A 53 -13.98 -18.30 -1.82
C ARG A 53 -12.57 -18.25 -1.23
N ALA A 54 -11.58 -18.80 -1.92
CA ALA A 54 -10.18 -18.76 -1.51
C ALA A 54 -9.64 -17.32 -1.47
N ILE A 55 -9.92 -16.51 -2.50
CA ILE A 55 -9.54 -15.09 -2.53
C ILE A 55 -10.19 -14.31 -1.38
N ILE A 56 -11.50 -14.47 -1.17
CA ILE A 56 -12.21 -13.80 -0.06
C ILE A 56 -11.65 -14.25 1.29
N GLY A 57 -11.41 -15.55 1.47
CA GLY A 57 -10.83 -16.10 2.70
C GLY A 57 -9.42 -15.57 2.96
N GLY A 58 -8.58 -15.48 1.91
CA GLY A 58 -7.24 -14.90 1.98
C GLY A 58 -7.27 -13.43 2.39
N LEU A 59 -8.09 -12.62 1.72
CA LEU A 59 -8.27 -11.19 2.04
C LEU A 59 -8.80 -10.98 3.47
N THR A 60 -9.80 -11.76 3.87
CA THR A 60 -10.38 -11.69 5.21
C THR A 60 -9.34 -12.03 6.29
N THR A 61 -8.56 -13.10 6.06
CA THR A 61 -7.49 -13.50 6.98
C THR A 61 -6.41 -12.42 7.07
N CYS A 62 -6.00 -11.87 5.93
CA CYS A 62 -5.02 -10.78 5.87
C CYS A 62 -5.52 -9.53 6.64
N ALA A 63 -6.78 -9.13 6.44
CA ALA A 63 -7.37 -8.00 7.16
C ALA A 63 -7.38 -8.24 8.68
N ILE A 64 -7.79 -9.42 9.14
CA ILE A 64 -7.81 -9.76 10.58
C ILE A 64 -6.38 -9.74 11.16
N LEU A 65 -5.41 -10.31 10.45
CA LEU A 65 -4.02 -10.31 10.90
C LEU A 65 -3.43 -8.90 10.97
N ASN A 66 -3.74 -8.01 10.00
CA ASN A 66 -3.32 -6.61 10.05
C ASN A 66 -3.92 -5.89 11.26
N ILE A 67 -5.19 -6.12 11.59
CA ILE A 67 -5.83 -5.53 12.77
C ILE A 67 -5.15 -6.00 14.06
N PHE A 68 -4.93 -7.31 14.20
CA PHE A 68 -4.23 -7.86 15.37
C PHE A 68 -2.78 -7.38 15.46
N TRP A 69 -2.12 -7.21 14.33
CA TRP A 69 -0.77 -6.67 14.26
C TRP A 69 -0.72 -5.23 14.76
N CYS A 70 -1.55 -4.34 14.23
CA CYS A 70 -1.64 -2.95 14.68
C CYS A 70 -1.96 -2.87 16.18
N TRP A 71 -2.91 -3.69 16.65
CA TRP A 71 -3.24 -3.76 18.07
C TRP A 71 -2.05 -4.21 18.93
N ALA A 72 -1.31 -5.23 18.51
CA ALA A 72 -0.13 -5.71 19.22
C ALA A 72 0.99 -4.65 19.28
N VAL A 73 1.25 -3.97 18.17
CA VAL A 73 2.25 -2.89 18.09
C VAL A 73 1.89 -1.76 19.04
N LEU A 74 0.65 -1.28 19.02
CA LEU A 74 0.18 -0.18 19.87
C LEU A 74 0.23 -0.50 21.37
N ASN A 75 0.14 -1.77 21.75
CA ASN A 75 0.27 -2.18 23.15
C ASN A 75 1.73 -2.23 23.64
N ILE A 76 2.71 -2.29 22.72
CA ILE A 76 4.13 -2.49 23.04
C ILE A 76 4.94 -1.22 22.82
N VAL A 77 4.71 -0.51 21.70
CA VAL A 77 5.48 0.65 21.27
C VAL A 77 4.71 1.94 21.61
N PRO A 78 5.33 2.92 22.29
CA PRO A 78 4.67 4.21 22.55
C PRO A 78 4.44 4.98 21.24
N GLN A 79 3.29 5.63 21.13
CA GLN A 79 2.90 6.38 19.93
C GLN A 79 3.74 7.65 19.73
N THR A 80 3.88 8.46 20.79
CA THR A 80 4.60 9.74 20.76
C THR A 80 5.85 9.72 21.64
N SER A 81 6.83 10.56 21.31
CA SER A 81 8.11 10.64 22.03
C SER A 81 7.96 11.29 23.42
N THR A 82 6.82 11.95 23.66
CA THR A 82 6.47 12.54 24.96
C THR A 82 5.08 12.13 25.41
N ARG A 83 4.96 11.70 26.67
CA ARG A 83 3.66 11.43 27.33
C ARG A 83 3.49 12.34 28.53
N LYS A 84 2.41 13.12 28.54
CA LYS A 84 2.01 13.94 29.69
C LYS A 84 1.18 13.08 30.63
N VAL A 85 1.73 12.73 31.79
CA VAL A 85 1.01 12.01 32.85
C VAL A 85 0.60 13.01 33.92
N LEU A 86 -0.69 13.00 34.28
CA LEU A 86 -1.19 13.81 35.37
C LEU A 86 -0.58 13.31 36.69
N LEU A 87 -0.02 14.23 37.48
CA LEU A 87 0.58 13.87 38.77
C LEU A 87 -0.56 13.61 39.78
N ASP A 88 -0.91 12.34 40.02
CA ASP A 88 -1.82 11.98 41.11
C ASP A 88 -1.13 12.19 42.45
N GLY A 89 -1.33 13.37 43.03
CA GLY A 89 -0.70 13.76 44.28
C GLY A 89 -0.98 15.19 44.70
N SER A 90 -2.25 15.58 44.80
CA SER A 90 -2.79 16.49 45.83
C SER A 90 -4.24 16.85 45.49
N VAL A 91 -5.18 15.97 45.82
CA VAL A 91 -6.55 16.41 46.12
C VAL A 91 -6.51 17.04 47.50
N ASN A 92 -5.93 18.24 47.61
CA ASN A 92 -6.23 19.13 48.72
C ASN A 92 -7.16 20.22 48.20
N THR A 93 -8.39 20.12 48.67
CA THR A 93 -9.46 21.09 48.60
C THR A 93 -8.90 22.51 48.76
N SER A 94 -9.35 23.42 47.90
CA SER A 94 -9.08 24.87 47.89
C SER A 94 -7.74 25.34 47.32
N SER A 95 -7.64 25.45 45.99
CA SER A 95 -7.08 26.63 45.28
C SER A 95 -6.95 26.36 43.77
N HIS A 96 -7.11 27.39 42.96
CA HIS A 96 -6.93 27.41 41.50
C HIS A 96 -5.47 27.16 41.10
N ILE A 97 -4.93 25.97 41.35
CA ILE A 97 -3.60 25.57 40.87
C ILE A 97 -3.82 24.70 39.62
N PRO A 98 -3.21 25.05 38.46
CA PRO A 98 -3.31 24.23 37.26
C PRO A 98 -2.72 22.83 37.54
N PRO A 99 -3.31 21.76 36.96
CA PRO A 99 -2.86 20.39 37.22
C PRO A 99 -1.38 20.23 36.85
N ALA A 100 -0.57 19.78 37.80
CA ALA A 100 0.83 19.46 37.57
C ALA A 100 0.93 18.20 36.70
N TYR A 101 1.61 18.32 35.55
CA TYR A 101 1.86 17.22 34.64
C TYR A 101 3.34 16.81 34.71
N ARG A 102 3.62 15.51 34.72
CA ARG A 102 4.96 14.95 34.48
C ARG A 102 5.06 14.55 33.01
N VAL A 103 6.08 15.04 32.31
CA VAL A 103 6.38 14.60 30.94
C VAL A 103 7.34 13.43 31.00
N ILE A 104 6.91 12.27 30.50
CA ILE A 104 7.75 11.09 30.29
C ILE A 104 8.30 11.16 28.87
N TYR A 105 9.61 11.01 28.73
CA TYR A 105 10.30 10.99 27.44
C TYR A 105 10.61 9.56 27.04
N PHE A 106 10.27 9.19 25.81
CA PHE A 106 10.62 7.91 25.21
C PHE A 106 11.71 8.15 24.17
N ASN A 107 12.75 7.31 24.18
CA ASN A 107 13.84 7.37 23.21
C ASN A 107 13.53 6.58 21.91
N ILE A 108 12.43 5.82 21.92
CA ILE A 108 11.93 5.02 20.80
C ILE A 108 10.41 5.22 20.79
N SER A 109 9.87 5.78 19.72
CA SER A 109 8.43 5.99 19.52
C SER A 109 8.04 5.70 18.06
N LEU A 110 6.74 5.50 17.81
CA LEU A 110 6.24 5.35 16.44
C LEU A 110 6.42 6.63 15.61
N GLU A 111 6.22 7.79 16.23
CA GLU A 111 6.44 9.12 15.63
C GLU A 111 7.90 9.31 15.17
N ASP A 112 8.87 8.96 16.02
CA ASP A 112 10.29 9.07 15.66
C ASP A 112 10.66 8.11 14.52
N SER A 113 10.12 6.89 14.55
CA SER A 113 10.34 5.89 13.49
C SER A 113 9.71 6.31 12.16
N GLU A 114 8.53 6.94 12.15
CA GLU A 114 7.93 7.51 10.94
C GLU A 114 8.81 8.60 10.34
N MET A 115 9.32 9.53 11.16
CA MET A 115 10.26 10.57 10.70
C MET A 115 11.58 10.01 10.16
N ALA A 116 11.99 8.84 10.66
CA ALA A 116 13.16 8.11 10.17
C ALA A 116 12.89 7.30 8.88
N GLY A 117 11.62 7.13 8.47
CA GLY A 117 11.23 6.25 7.38
C GLY A 117 11.36 4.76 7.72
N GLU A 118 11.25 4.42 9.01
CA GLU A 118 11.31 3.05 9.51
C GLU A 118 9.89 2.44 9.56
N ILE A 119 9.78 1.15 9.23
CA ILE A 119 8.53 0.40 9.41
C ILE A 119 8.29 0.13 10.91
N ALA A 120 7.02 0.13 11.35
CA ALA A 120 6.62 -0.01 12.76
C ALA A 120 7.11 -1.29 13.46
N THR A 121 7.56 -2.30 12.70
CA THR A 121 8.18 -3.52 13.23
C THR A 121 9.58 -3.27 13.79
N LEU A 122 10.28 -2.26 13.29
CA LEU A 122 11.67 -1.97 13.66
C LEU A 122 11.81 -1.35 15.06
N PRO A 123 11.00 -0.34 15.48
CA PRO A 123 10.99 0.08 16.89
C PRO A 123 10.48 -1.03 17.82
N LEU A 124 9.56 -1.87 17.35
CA LEU A 124 9.05 -3.01 18.12
C LEU A 124 10.17 -4.02 18.45
N THR A 125 10.95 -4.44 17.46
CA THR A 125 12.06 -5.39 17.69
C THR A 125 13.15 -4.78 18.54
N LYS A 126 13.49 -3.49 18.34
CA LYS A 126 14.43 -2.74 19.21
C LYS A 126 14.00 -2.80 20.68
N ILE A 127 12.74 -2.45 21.00
CA ILE A 127 12.22 -2.48 22.38
C ILE A 127 12.25 -3.90 22.96
N ILE A 128 11.86 -4.91 22.18
CA ILE A 128 11.89 -6.31 22.66
C ILE A 128 13.32 -6.76 22.98
N MET A 129 14.30 -6.40 22.14
CA MET A 129 15.69 -6.80 22.34
C MET A 129 16.35 -6.05 23.51
N GLU A 130 16.11 -4.75 23.65
CA GLU A 130 16.74 -3.91 24.66
C GLU A 130 16.09 -4.03 26.03
N GLN A 131 14.75 -4.02 26.10
CA GLN A 131 14.00 -3.93 27.36
C GLN A 131 13.43 -5.28 27.82
N TYR A 132 13.24 -6.23 26.89
CA TYR A 132 12.58 -7.51 27.17
C TYR A 132 13.36 -8.70 26.60
N SER A 133 14.67 -8.77 26.89
CA SER A 133 15.60 -9.77 26.34
C SER A 133 15.14 -11.24 26.48
N ARG A 134 14.31 -11.56 27.48
CA ARG A 134 13.64 -12.87 27.62
C ARG A 134 12.84 -13.28 26.37
N PHE A 135 12.30 -12.31 25.65
CA PHE A 135 11.52 -12.50 24.42
C PHE A 135 12.32 -12.18 23.15
N ALA A 136 13.65 -12.04 23.22
CA ALA A 136 14.48 -11.73 22.04
C ALA A 136 14.30 -12.74 20.89
N TRP A 137 14.03 -14.02 21.20
CA TRP A 137 13.72 -15.03 20.20
C TRP A 137 12.48 -14.69 19.35
N VAL A 138 11.51 -13.96 19.92
CA VAL A 138 10.32 -13.50 19.20
C VAL A 138 10.73 -12.44 18.17
N ALA A 139 11.58 -11.49 18.56
CA ALA A 139 12.07 -10.46 17.65
C ALA A 139 12.82 -11.07 16.45
N TRP A 140 13.74 -12.00 16.69
CA TRP A 140 14.45 -12.74 15.64
C TRP A 140 13.51 -13.51 14.71
N LEU A 141 12.54 -14.22 15.28
CA LEU A 141 11.56 -14.97 14.50
C LEU A 141 10.73 -14.03 13.62
N THR A 142 10.23 -12.94 14.19
CA THR A 142 9.45 -11.91 13.48
C THR A 142 10.25 -11.30 12.33
N GLU A 143 11.52 -10.96 12.53
CA GLU A 143 12.37 -10.38 11.49
C GLU A 143 12.61 -11.35 10.32
N ILE A 144 12.86 -12.63 10.60
CA ILE A 144 12.98 -13.67 9.56
C ILE A 144 11.68 -13.81 8.77
N PHE A 145 10.53 -13.87 9.44
CA PHE A 145 9.23 -13.97 8.77
C PHE A 145 8.93 -12.74 7.89
N ILE A 146 9.28 -11.54 8.35
CA ILE A 146 9.15 -10.30 7.56
C ILE A 146 10.04 -10.38 6.32
N ALA A 147 11.30 -10.79 6.46
CA ALA A 147 12.23 -10.90 5.33
C ALA A 147 11.72 -11.89 4.26
N VAL A 148 11.23 -13.06 4.69
CA VAL A 148 10.63 -14.05 3.79
C VAL A 148 9.36 -13.50 3.15
N SER A 149 8.48 -12.87 3.91
CA SER A 149 7.22 -12.30 3.43
C SER A 149 7.43 -11.20 2.38
N ILE A 150 8.36 -10.27 2.63
CA ILE A 150 8.73 -9.22 1.66
C ILE A 150 9.31 -9.84 0.40
N THR A 151 10.17 -10.87 0.53
CA THR A 151 10.76 -11.54 -0.63
C THR A 151 9.70 -12.23 -1.49
N VAL A 152 8.78 -12.97 -0.88
CA VAL A 152 7.68 -13.62 -1.60
C VAL A 152 6.77 -12.58 -2.26
N SER A 153 6.42 -11.51 -1.53
CA SER A 153 5.60 -10.42 -2.07
C SER A 153 6.27 -9.72 -3.25
N PHE A 154 7.57 -9.48 -3.16
CA PHE A 154 8.38 -8.92 -4.25
C PHE A 154 8.36 -9.82 -5.48
N LEU A 155 8.52 -11.13 -5.33
CA LEU A 155 8.47 -12.07 -6.46
C LEU A 155 7.07 -12.11 -7.10
N VAL A 156 6.01 -12.16 -6.29
CA VAL A 156 4.62 -12.21 -6.77
C VAL A 156 4.25 -10.90 -7.49
N LEU A 157 4.41 -9.76 -6.83
CA LEU A 157 4.09 -8.45 -7.40
C LEU A 157 4.99 -8.14 -8.60
N GLY A 158 6.29 -8.48 -8.52
CA GLY A 158 7.23 -8.32 -9.62
C GLY A 158 6.87 -9.17 -10.84
N SER A 159 6.45 -10.42 -10.63
CA SER A 159 5.97 -11.29 -11.73
C SER A 159 4.70 -10.74 -12.38
N THR A 160 3.78 -10.20 -11.57
CA THR A 160 2.54 -9.60 -12.03
C THR A 160 2.83 -8.34 -12.86
N MET A 161 3.69 -7.45 -12.34
CA MET A 161 4.12 -6.24 -13.05
C MET A 161 4.83 -6.58 -14.37
N LYS A 162 5.67 -7.62 -14.39
CA LYS A 162 6.29 -8.11 -15.63
C LYS A 162 5.22 -8.53 -16.65
N HIS A 163 4.23 -9.32 -16.24
CA HIS A 163 3.14 -9.72 -17.13
C HIS A 163 2.35 -8.52 -17.67
N THR A 164 2.08 -7.51 -16.84
CA THR A 164 1.40 -6.27 -17.26
C THR A 164 2.23 -5.50 -18.29
N LEU A 165 3.53 -5.32 -18.04
CA LEU A 165 4.44 -4.64 -18.98
C LEU A 165 4.56 -5.38 -20.31
N GLU A 166 4.67 -6.71 -20.27
CA GLU A 166 4.70 -7.53 -21.50
C GLU A 166 3.39 -7.42 -22.29
N GLY A 167 2.24 -7.37 -21.61
CA GLY A 167 0.93 -7.15 -22.22
C GLY A 167 0.81 -5.76 -22.87
N TRP A 168 1.38 -4.73 -22.26
CA TRP A 168 1.46 -3.40 -22.86
C TRP A 168 2.32 -3.40 -24.12
N VAL A 169 3.51 -3.99 -24.07
CA VAL A 169 4.39 -4.13 -25.24
C VAL A 169 3.68 -4.91 -26.36
N ASP A 170 2.93 -5.96 -26.02
CA ASP A 170 2.14 -6.73 -26.97
C ASP A 170 1.05 -5.89 -27.64
N SER A 171 0.30 -5.11 -26.87
CA SER A 171 -0.77 -4.22 -27.36
C SER A 171 -0.25 -3.08 -28.24
N PHE A 172 0.88 -2.48 -27.87
CA PHE A 172 1.54 -1.47 -28.71
C PHE A 172 2.07 -2.05 -30.01
N TRP A 173 2.63 -3.27 -29.96
CA TRP A 173 3.15 -3.93 -31.15
C TRP A 173 2.03 -4.40 -32.09
N SER A 174 0.92 -4.95 -31.57
CA SER A 174 -0.21 -5.38 -32.38
C SER A 174 -0.85 -4.20 -33.13
N ARG A 175 -1.12 -3.07 -32.45
CA ARG A 175 -1.63 -1.84 -33.09
C ARG A 175 -0.71 -1.33 -34.21
N ARG A 176 0.61 -1.42 -34.02
CA ARG A 176 1.59 -0.99 -35.02
C ARG A 176 1.69 -1.96 -36.20
N CYS A 177 1.54 -3.26 -35.96
CA CYS A 177 1.50 -4.29 -36.99
C CYS A 177 0.18 -4.27 -37.79
N ASP A 178 -0.96 -3.99 -37.17
CA ASP A 178 -2.24 -3.85 -37.89
C ASP A 178 -2.18 -2.71 -38.92
N SER A 179 -1.43 -1.64 -38.60
CA SER A 179 -1.15 -0.53 -39.53
C SER A 179 -0.10 -0.86 -40.60
N ALA A 180 0.64 -1.97 -40.45
CA ALA A 180 1.75 -2.37 -41.33
C ALA A 180 1.51 -3.71 -42.05
N SER A 181 0.32 -4.33 -41.88
CA SER A 181 0.05 -5.71 -42.31
C SER A 181 -0.10 -5.90 -43.83
N GLU A 182 0.00 -4.85 -44.63
CA GLU A 182 -0.14 -4.96 -46.09
C GLU A 182 1.13 -5.47 -46.79
N TYR A 183 2.32 -5.47 -46.16
CA TYR A 183 3.55 -5.96 -46.80
C TYR A 183 4.54 -6.64 -45.83
N CYS A 184 4.86 -7.90 -46.13
CA CYS A 184 6.18 -8.58 -45.99
C CYS A 184 6.43 -9.72 -44.98
N PRO A 185 7.32 -10.68 -45.35
CA PRO A 185 7.57 -11.97 -44.69
C PRO A 185 8.73 -11.95 -43.66
N ARG A 186 8.79 -10.95 -42.75
CA ARG A 186 9.89 -10.79 -41.76
C ARG A 186 9.55 -11.30 -40.35
N LEU A 187 8.84 -12.43 -40.26
CA LEU A 187 8.27 -12.94 -39.01
C LEU A 187 9.32 -13.23 -37.91
N HIS A 188 10.46 -13.83 -38.26
CA HIS A 188 11.47 -14.25 -37.27
C HIS A 188 12.26 -13.08 -36.65
N LYS A 189 12.65 -12.09 -37.46
CA LYS A 189 13.36 -10.89 -36.98
C LYS A 189 12.45 -10.00 -36.13
N MET A 190 11.16 -9.96 -36.46
CA MET A 190 10.13 -9.25 -35.70
C MET A 190 9.91 -9.90 -34.32
N TRP A 191 9.86 -11.24 -34.27
CA TRP A 191 9.69 -11.99 -33.01
C TRP A 191 10.88 -11.82 -32.06
N SER A 192 12.10 -11.89 -32.59
CA SER A 192 13.32 -11.64 -31.80
C SER A 192 13.36 -10.22 -31.24
N LEU A 193 13.05 -9.20 -32.06
CA LEU A 193 13.02 -7.80 -31.62
C LEU A 193 11.94 -7.54 -30.56
N LYS A 194 10.77 -8.17 -30.72
CA LYS A 194 9.67 -8.11 -29.76
C LYS A 194 10.08 -8.69 -28.39
N SER A 195 10.72 -9.86 -28.40
CA SER A 195 11.22 -10.51 -27.18
C SER A 195 12.29 -9.67 -26.47
N ILE A 196 13.24 -9.11 -27.22
CA ILE A 196 14.28 -8.21 -26.68
C ILE A 196 13.65 -6.95 -26.08
N THR A 197 12.67 -6.35 -26.77
CA THR A 197 11.98 -5.15 -26.28
C THR A 197 11.25 -5.42 -24.96
N LYS A 198 10.55 -6.56 -24.85
CA LYS A 198 9.91 -7.00 -23.59
C LYS A 198 10.92 -7.07 -22.45
N MET A 199 12.04 -7.76 -22.67
CA MET A 199 13.11 -7.88 -21.67
C MET A 199 13.67 -6.51 -21.26
N CYS A 200 13.97 -5.64 -22.23
CA CYS A 200 14.49 -4.30 -21.95
C CYS A 200 13.53 -3.43 -21.13
N VAL A 201 12.23 -3.44 -21.44
CA VAL A 201 11.23 -2.67 -20.68
C VAL A 201 11.12 -3.18 -19.24
N SER A 202 11.07 -4.51 -19.04
CA SER A 202 11.03 -5.09 -17.68
C SER A 202 12.29 -4.79 -16.88
N LEU A 203 13.47 -4.86 -17.52
CA LEU A 203 14.75 -4.59 -16.86
C LEU A 203 14.88 -3.10 -16.51
N LEU A 204 14.48 -2.21 -17.41
CA LEU A 204 14.42 -0.76 -17.16
C LEU A 204 13.50 -0.44 -15.97
N ALA A 205 12.29 -1.00 -15.95
CA ALA A 205 11.36 -0.80 -14.84
C ALA A 205 11.95 -1.29 -13.51
N PHE A 206 12.56 -2.48 -13.50
CA PHE A 206 13.24 -3.00 -12.31
C PHE A 206 14.40 -2.10 -11.86
N THR A 207 15.25 -1.65 -12.78
CA THR A 207 16.36 -0.75 -12.46
C THR A 207 15.88 0.56 -11.85
N VAL A 208 14.84 1.19 -12.40
CA VAL A 208 14.27 2.41 -11.84
C VAL A 208 13.78 2.19 -10.40
N ILE A 209 13.00 1.13 -10.17
CA ILE A 209 12.49 0.81 -8.83
C ILE A 209 13.64 0.52 -7.86
N PHE A 210 14.63 -0.27 -8.28
CA PHE A 210 15.80 -0.60 -7.47
C PHE A 210 16.64 0.64 -7.13
N THR A 211 16.87 1.53 -8.11
CA THR A 211 17.60 2.78 -7.87
C THR A 211 16.86 3.66 -6.87
N VAL A 212 15.53 3.81 -6.99
CA VAL A 212 14.74 4.58 -6.03
C VAL A 212 14.84 3.96 -4.63
N ALA A 213 14.69 2.63 -4.52
CA ALA A 213 14.74 1.93 -3.24
C ALA A 213 16.10 2.03 -2.53
N VAL A 214 17.22 2.04 -3.27
CA VAL A 214 18.57 2.13 -2.70
C VAL A 214 19.00 3.57 -2.42
N SER A 215 18.52 4.55 -3.20
CA SER A 215 18.99 5.94 -3.10
C SER A 215 18.42 6.67 -1.89
N ASP A 216 17.15 6.41 -1.54
CA ASP A 216 16.50 7.04 -0.40
C ASP A 216 15.37 6.15 0.16
N SER A 217 15.58 5.59 1.36
CA SER A 217 14.57 4.78 2.03
C SER A 217 13.35 5.60 2.44
N LYS A 218 13.51 6.89 2.77
CA LYS A 218 12.39 7.77 3.12
C LYS A 218 11.54 8.07 1.88
N GLY A 219 12.19 8.45 0.79
CA GLY A 219 11.57 8.63 -0.51
C GLY A 219 10.83 7.37 -0.98
N PHE A 220 11.40 6.19 -0.79
CA PHE A 220 10.74 4.91 -1.11
C PHE A 220 9.44 4.72 -0.32
N VAL A 221 9.45 4.96 0.99
CA VAL A 221 8.24 4.85 1.83
C VAL A 221 7.17 5.85 1.38
N VAL A 222 7.56 7.09 1.06
CA VAL A 222 6.62 8.12 0.54
C VAL A 222 6.04 7.72 -0.82
N VAL A 223 6.85 7.16 -1.72
CA VAL A 223 6.37 6.65 -3.02
C VAL A 223 5.38 5.51 -2.79
N LEU A 224 5.64 4.60 -1.85
CA LEU A 224 4.72 3.53 -1.51
C LEU A 224 3.41 4.07 -0.92
N ASP A 225 3.48 5.00 0.03
CA ASP A 225 2.29 5.55 0.68
C ASP A 225 1.44 6.37 -0.29
N LYS A 226 2.04 7.31 -1.05
CA LYS A 226 1.27 8.24 -1.89
C LYS A 226 1.06 7.75 -3.32
N VAL A 227 2.12 7.30 -3.99
CA VAL A 227 2.03 6.94 -5.41
C VAL A 227 1.37 5.58 -5.58
N ALA A 228 1.74 4.59 -4.77
CA ALA A 228 1.12 3.27 -4.88
C ALA A 228 -0.34 3.29 -4.42
N SER A 229 -0.68 4.03 -3.34
CA SER A 229 -2.08 4.29 -2.95
C SER A 229 -2.87 4.88 -4.09
N PHE A 230 -2.41 6.01 -4.65
CA PHE A 230 -3.09 6.69 -5.73
C PHE A 230 -3.29 5.76 -6.93
N ALA A 231 -2.23 5.06 -7.36
CA ALA A 231 -2.29 4.19 -8.54
C ALA A 231 -3.22 2.99 -8.34
N LEU A 232 -3.14 2.29 -7.21
CA LEU A 232 -3.99 1.14 -6.91
C LEU A 232 -5.45 1.54 -6.73
N ASN A 233 -5.71 2.65 -6.04
CA ASN A 233 -7.06 3.16 -5.84
C ASN A 233 -7.68 3.68 -7.14
N LEU A 234 -6.89 4.35 -7.99
CA LEU A 234 -7.34 4.75 -9.33
C LEU A 234 -7.64 3.52 -10.20
N GLU A 235 -6.79 2.51 -10.14
CA GLU A 235 -6.99 1.25 -10.87
C GLU A 235 -8.28 0.54 -10.44
N ALA A 236 -8.45 0.31 -9.14
CA ALA A 236 -9.62 -0.35 -8.59
C ALA A 236 -10.91 0.47 -8.79
N GLY A 237 -10.84 1.80 -8.61
CA GLY A 237 -11.99 2.69 -8.65
C GLY A 237 -12.44 3.06 -10.05
N LEU A 238 -11.51 3.26 -10.99
CA LEU A 238 -11.82 3.70 -12.35
C LEU A 238 -11.70 2.55 -13.35
N PHE A 239 -10.53 1.92 -13.48
CA PHE A 239 -10.29 0.95 -14.55
C PHE A 239 -11.11 -0.32 -14.37
N ILE A 240 -11.13 -0.91 -13.17
CA ILE A 240 -11.96 -2.10 -12.89
C ILE A 240 -13.45 -1.79 -13.03
N PHE A 241 -13.89 -0.62 -12.57
CA PHE A 241 -15.28 -0.18 -12.75
C PHE A 241 -15.67 -0.09 -14.23
N LEU A 242 -14.83 0.53 -15.06
CA LEU A 242 -15.04 0.63 -16.50
C LEU A 242 -15.01 -0.75 -17.17
N MET A 243 -14.11 -1.65 -16.76
CA MET A 243 -14.07 -3.03 -17.26
C MET A 243 -15.38 -3.78 -16.97
N LEU A 244 -15.89 -3.67 -15.74
CA LEU A 244 -17.17 -4.28 -15.35
C LEU A 244 -18.35 -3.71 -16.15
N ARG A 245 -18.34 -2.42 -16.45
CA ARG A 245 -19.39 -1.80 -17.25
C ARG A 245 -19.31 -2.21 -18.73
N ASN A 246 -18.10 -2.26 -19.26
CA ASN A 246 -17.86 -2.61 -20.66
C ASN A 246 -18.11 -4.10 -20.94
N CYS A 247 -17.98 -4.99 -19.95
CA CYS A 247 -18.26 -6.42 -20.15
C CYS A 247 -19.74 -6.73 -20.44
N GLN A 248 -20.66 -5.80 -20.09
CA GLN A 248 -22.08 -5.91 -20.41
C GLN A 248 -22.47 -5.25 -21.75
N SER A 249 -21.51 -4.59 -22.40
CA SER A 249 -21.70 -3.92 -23.69
C SER A 249 -21.20 -4.80 -24.84
N GLU A 250 -21.65 -4.52 -26.06
CA GLU A 250 -21.09 -5.15 -27.25
C GLU A 250 -19.60 -4.78 -27.38
N PRO A 251 -18.72 -5.71 -27.78
CA PRO A 251 -18.95 -7.08 -28.31
C PRO A 251 -18.95 -8.21 -27.26
N TYR A 252 -18.78 -7.90 -25.98
CA TYR A 252 -18.46 -8.89 -24.95
C TYR A 252 -19.68 -9.59 -24.34
N LYS A 253 -20.88 -9.07 -24.63
CA LYS A 253 -22.16 -9.55 -24.09
C LYS A 253 -22.46 -11.03 -24.42
N HIS A 254 -21.91 -11.53 -25.53
CA HIS A 254 -22.12 -12.91 -25.98
C HIS A 254 -21.14 -13.93 -25.40
N ILE A 255 -20.16 -13.49 -24.60
CA ILE A 255 -19.17 -14.39 -24.00
C ILE A 255 -19.83 -15.18 -22.87
N ILE A 256 -19.80 -16.50 -22.97
CA ILE A 256 -20.36 -17.40 -21.95
C ILE A 256 -19.42 -17.38 -20.74
N VAL A 257 -19.87 -16.75 -19.66
CA VAL A 257 -19.14 -16.73 -18.39
C VAL A 257 -19.52 -17.97 -17.56
N PRO A 258 -18.56 -18.73 -17.01
CA PRO A 258 -18.86 -19.94 -16.23
C PRO A 258 -19.83 -19.67 -15.09
N LEU A 259 -19.61 -18.58 -14.34
CA LEU A 259 -20.42 -18.18 -13.20
C LEU A 259 -21.11 -16.84 -13.49
N THR A 260 -22.39 -16.88 -13.83
CA THR A 260 -23.19 -15.67 -14.04
C THR A 260 -23.47 -15.00 -12.69
N THR A 261 -23.26 -13.68 -12.64
CA THR A 261 -23.55 -12.88 -11.45
C THR A 261 -25.02 -12.46 -11.47
N SER A 262 -25.70 -12.49 -10.32
CA SER A 262 -27.07 -12.01 -10.25
C SER A 262 -27.12 -10.49 -10.44
N PRO A 263 -28.18 -9.91 -11.05
CA PRO A 263 -28.26 -8.46 -11.31
C PRO A 263 -28.14 -7.60 -10.05
N ARG A 264 -28.63 -8.10 -8.90
CA ARG A 264 -28.52 -7.41 -7.61
C ARG A 264 -27.08 -7.32 -7.12
N VAL A 265 -26.33 -8.42 -7.20
CA VAL A 265 -24.91 -8.44 -6.82
C VAL A 265 -24.10 -7.62 -7.81
N PHE A 266 -24.45 -7.68 -9.10
CA PHE A 266 -23.81 -6.84 -10.09
C PHE A 266 -24.02 -5.35 -9.76
N SER A 267 -25.22 -4.91 -9.35
CA SER A 267 -25.47 -3.51 -8.97
C SER A 267 -24.54 -2.96 -7.88
N LEU A 268 -23.96 -3.81 -7.03
CA LEU A 268 -22.99 -3.40 -6.01
C LEU A 268 -21.67 -2.88 -6.60
N HIS A 269 -21.40 -3.10 -7.90
CA HIS A 269 -20.22 -2.55 -8.55
C HIS A 269 -20.14 -1.02 -8.48
N TRP A 270 -21.26 -0.31 -8.28
CA TRP A 270 -21.27 1.14 -8.05
C TRP A 270 -20.60 1.57 -6.73
N LEU A 271 -20.45 0.65 -5.77
CA LEU A 271 -19.71 0.93 -4.54
C LEU A 271 -18.20 1.05 -4.79
N LEU A 272 -17.66 0.38 -5.82
CA LEU A 272 -16.24 0.43 -6.18
C LEU A 272 -15.77 1.86 -6.47
N PRO A 273 -16.36 2.60 -7.44
CA PRO A 273 -15.92 3.95 -7.73
C PRO A 273 -16.18 4.89 -6.56
N ILE A 274 -17.27 4.73 -5.81
CA ILE A 274 -17.55 5.59 -4.64
C ILE A 274 -16.46 5.45 -3.58
N TYR A 275 -16.10 4.21 -3.22
CA TYR A 275 -15.10 3.93 -2.19
C TYR A 275 -13.68 4.31 -2.64
N PHE A 276 -13.27 3.84 -3.81
CA PHE A 276 -11.89 4.00 -4.27
C PHE A 276 -11.61 5.38 -4.87
N LEU A 277 -12.58 6.05 -5.54
CA LEU A 277 -12.37 7.43 -5.99
C LEU A 277 -12.43 8.43 -4.83
N PHE A 278 -13.14 8.11 -3.75
CA PHE A 278 -13.03 8.89 -2.52
C PHE A 278 -11.60 8.84 -1.96
N ALA A 279 -10.98 7.64 -1.93
CA ALA A 279 -9.58 7.48 -1.56
C ALA A 279 -8.63 8.29 -2.47
N VAL A 280 -8.85 8.24 -3.80
CA VAL A 280 -8.09 9.06 -4.76
C VAL A 280 -8.26 10.56 -4.50
N GLY A 281 -9.48 11.01 -4.19
CA GLY A 281 -9.76 12.40 -3.85
C GLY A 281 -8.99 12.87 -2.62
N TYR A 282 -8.94 12.01 -1.59
CA TYR A 282 -8.18 12.27 -0.37
C TYR A 282 -6.67 12.32 -0.64
N ASP A 283 -6.13 11.37 -1.42
CA ASP A 283 -4.71 11.37 -1.84
C ASP A 283 -4.33 12.68 -2.56
N ILE A 284 -5.21 13.19 -3.43
CA ILE A 284 -5.00 14.46 -4.14
C ILE A 284 -5.02 15.63 -3.16
N GLU A 285 -5.99 15.69 -2.24
CA GLU A 285 -6.08 16.75 -1.25
C GLU A 285 -4.81 16.80 -0.37
N GLU A 286 -4.39 15.66 0.17
CA GLU A 286 -3.19 15.55 0.99
C GLU A 286 -1.92 15.97 0.22
N SER A 287 -1.79 15.52 -1.03
CA SER A 287 -0.68 15.89 -1.90
C SER A 287 -0.65 17.40 -2.21
N LEU A 288 -1.82 18.01 -2.45
CA LEU A 288 -1.93 19.45 -2.69
C LEU A 288 -1.55 20.27 -1.46
N VAL A 289 -1.96 19.84 -0.26
CA VAL A 289 -1.58 20.49 1.00
C VAL A 289 -0.07 20.45 1.19
N LEU A 290 0.56 19.29 0.97
CA LEU A 290 2.01 19.13 1.06
C LEU A 290 2.75 20.00 0.04
N MET A 291 2.26 20.07 -1.21
CA MET A 291 2.82 20.95 -2.23
C MET A 291 2.70 22.43 -1.85
N ALA A 292 1.55 22.85 -1.32
CA ALA A 292 1.34 24.24 -0.89
C ALA A 292 2.26 24.64 0.27
N GLN A 293 2.50 23.72 1.22
CA GLN A 293 3.44 23.94 2.33
C GLN A 293 4.89 24.00 1.85
N SER A 294 5.29 23.10 0.95
CA SER A 294 6.64 23.13 0.35
C SER A 294 6.89 24.40 -0.45
N TRP A 295 5.88 24.87 -1.19
CA TRP A 295 5.97 26.08 -1.99
C TRP A 295 6.09 27.33 -1.11
N THR A 296 5.30 27.43 -0.04
CA THR A 296 5.41 28.54 0.94
C THR A 296 6.74 28.54 1.67
N HIS A 297 7.26 27.36 2.07
CA HIS A 297 8.58 27.24 2.69
C HIS A 297 9.73 27.66 1.75
N THR A 298 9.65 27.28 0.48
CA THR A 298 10.65 27.66 -0.54
C THR A 298 10.62 29.17 -0.82
N HIS A 299 9.43 29.78 -0.86
CA HIS A 299 9.29 31.23 -0.99
C HIS A 299 9.82 31.99 0.23
N LEU A 300 9.63 31.47 1.45
CA LEU A 300 10.20 32.03 2.68
C LEU A 300 11.73 31.95 2.71
N ILE A 301 12.32 30.83 2.28
CA ILE A 301 13.79 30.70 2.16
C ILE A 301 14.33 31.67 1.10
N SER A 302 13.67 31.77 -0.05
CA SER A 302 14.06 32.71 -1.12
C SER A 302 13.95 34.17 -0.67
N ALA A 303 12.94 34.53 0.12
CA ALA A 303 12.78 35.86 0.69
C ALA A 303 13.85 36.17 1.76
N ASN A 304 14.21 35.21 2.61
CA ASN A 304 15.28 35.41 3.60
C ASN A 304 16.68 35.43 2.97
N ALA A 305 16.92 34.68 1.91
CA ALA A 305 18.19 34.68 1.17
C ALA A 305 18.43 35.99 0.39
N THR A 306 17.35 36.72 0.06
CA THR A 306 17.43 38.05 -0.57
C THR A 306 17.46 39.20 0.45
N ALA A 307 17.18 38.92 1.73
CA ALA A 307 17.17 39.91 2.82
C ALA A 307 18.47 39.98 3.64
N ASN A 308 19.39 39.03 3.47
CA ASN A 308 20.74 39.07 4.07
C ASN A 308 21.81 39.16 2.97
N PRO A 309 22.31 40.37 2.63
CA PRO A 309 23.55 40.54 1.87
C PRO A 309 24.80 40.17 2.67
#